data_AF-A0A838PNC5-F1
#
_entry.id   AF-A0A838PNC5-F1
#
_cell.length_a   1.000
_cell.length_b   1.000
_cell.length_c   1.000
_cell.angle_alpha   90.00
_cell.angle_beta   90.00
_cell.angle_gamma   90.00
#
_symmetry.space_group_name_H-M   'P 1'
#
loop_
_entity.id
_entity.type
_entity.pdbx_description
1 polymer ?
#
loop_
_entity_poly.entity_id
_entity_poly.type
_entity_poly.pdbx_seq_one_letter_code
_entity_poly.pdbx_strand_id
1 'polypeptide(L)'
;MAVEHDDGYRLAEPAGERRAAFCRLEHVVPWAIRGARWEAGRIAGAAELEPPLGGCAHCGAELPDTRVVLVRHRGEHRVADAFCSLDHLSAWARAGGRWR
;
A
#
# COMPACT_ATOMS: atom_id res chain seq x y z
N MET A 1 -4.93 0.77 19.17
CA MET A 1 -3.50 0.44 19.09
C MET A 1 -2.93 1.17 17.89
N ALA A 2 -1.92 2.01 18.10
CA ALA A 2 -1.18 2.63 17.01
C ALA A 2 -0.31 1.55 16.33
N VAL A 3 -0.08 1.69 15.02
CA VAL A 3 0.91 0.86 14.31
C VAL A 3 2.27 1.48 14.55
N GLU A 4 3.20 0.72 15.14
CA GLU A 4 4.58 1.19 15.39
C GLU A 4 5.27 1.63 14.09
N HIS A 5 6.14 2.64 14.15
CA HIS A 5 6.74 3.28 12.97
C HIS A 5 7.49 2.29 12.05
N ASP A 6 8.11 1.26 12.63
CA ASP A 6 8.96 0.30 11.92
C ASP A 6 8.33 -1.08 11.74
N ASP A 7 7.02 -1.20 11.98
CA ASP A 7 6.27 -2.44 11.79
C ASP A 7 4.97 -2.20 11.01
N GLY A 8 4.38 -3.29 10.51
CA GLY A 8 3.10 -3.29 9.83
C GLY A 8 3.16 -2.79 8.39
N TYR A 9 2.03 -2.23 7.95
CA TYR A 9 1.75 -1.88 6.57
C TYR A 9 1.23 -0.45 6.51
N ARG A 10 1.83 0.34 5.61
CA ARG A 10 1.39 1.70 5.31
C ARG A 10 0.89 1.72 3.88
N LEU A 11 -0.37 2.08 3.73
CA LEU A 11 -0.98 2.28 2.43
C LEU A 11 -1.09 3.78 2.18
N ALA A 12 -0.81 4.19 0.96
CA ALA A 12 -0.99 5.56 0.57
C ALA A 12 -1.44 5.68 -0.89
N GLU A 13 -2.19 6.75 -1.15
CA GLU A 13 -2.61 7.16 -2.48
C GLU A 13 -2.07 8.58 -2.72
N PRO A 14 -0.95 8.73 -3.46
CA PRO A 14 -0.26 10.01 -3.62
C PRO A 14 -1.14 11.09 -4.24
N ALA A 15 -1.93 10.76 -5.27
CA ALA A 15 -2.77 11.73 -5.98
C ALA A 15 -3.85 12.37 -5.08
N GLY A 16 -4.38 11.62 -4.12
CA GLY A 16 -5.34 12.15 -3.15
C GLY A 16 -4.70 12.70 -1.87
N GLU A 17 -3.39 12.57 -1.70
CA GLU A 17 -2.69 12.82 -0.43
C GLU A 17 -3.35 12.07 0.76
N ARG A 18 -3.68 10.79 0.54
CA ARG A 18 -4.40 9.93 1.48
C ARG A 18 -3.52 8.80 1.98
N ARG A 19 -3.69 8.42 3.26
CA ARG A 19 -2.96 7.31 3.88
C ARG A 19 -3.81 6.46 4.81
N ALA A 20 -3.39 5.22 5.02
CA ALA A 20 -3.94 4.30 6.01
C ALA A 20 -2.82 3.40 6.55
N ALA A 21 -2.94 2.93 7.78
CA ALA A 21 -1.98 2.02 8.39
C ALA A 21 -2.67 0.77 8.95
N PHE A 22 -1.99 -0.37 8.84
CA PHE A 22 -2.49 -1.66 9.28
C PHE A 22 -1.39 -2.44 9.98
N CYS A 23 -1.71 -3.10 11.10
CA CYS A 23 -0.77 -4.01 11.75
C CYS A 23 -0.57 -5.32 10.96
N ARG A 24 -1.53 -5.70 10.11
CA ARG A 24 -1.50 -6.94 9.32
C ARG A 24 -2.05 -6.71 7.92
N LEU A 25 -1.51 -7.42 6.93
CA LEU A 25 -1.98 -7.37 5.55
C LEU A 25 -3.48 -7.72 5.43
N GLU A 26 -3.93 -8.72 6.19
CA GLU A 26 -5.31 -9.20 6.18
C GLU A 26 -6.34 -8.11 6.52
N HIS A 27 -5.93 -7.03 7.19
CA HIS A 27 -6.81 -5.90 7.53
C HIS A 27 -7.09 -4.96 6.35
N VAL A 28 -6.26 -4.99 5.30
CA VAL A 28 -6.46 -4.18 4.09
C VAL A 28 -7.78 -4.57 3.40
N VAL A 29 -8.05 -5.88 3.30
CA VAL A 29 -9.21 -6.40 2.58
C VAL A 29 -10.55 -5.90 3.16
N PRO A 30 -10.88 -6.13 4.44
CA PRO A 30 -12.13 -5.65 4.99
C PRO A 30 -12.16 -4.13 5.16
N TRP A 31 -11.02 -3.43 5.17
CA TRP A 31 -10.98 -1.98 5.12
C TRP A 31 -11.39 -1.44 3.75
N ALA A 32 -10.89 -2.03 2.66
CA ALA A 32 -11.25 -1.63 1.30
C ALA A 32 -12.74 -1.86 1.01
N ILE A 33 -13.28 -3.04 1.39
CA ILE A 33 -14.70 -3.38 1.19
C ILE A 33 -15.64 -2.41 1.92
N ARG A 34 -15.23 -1.89 3.08
CA ARG A 34 -16.05 -0.97 3.91
C ARG A 34 -15.96 0.49 3.47
N GLY A 35 -15.42 0.76 2.30
CA GLY A 35 -15.33 2.12 1.74
C GLY A 35 -14.07 2.89 2.15
N ALA A 36 -12.96 2.19 2.40
CA ALA A 36 -11.61 2.74 2.56
C ALA A 36 -11.57 4.09 3.32
N ARG A 37 -11.72 4.03 4.64
CA ARG A 37 -11.57 5.22 5.50
C ARG A 37 -10.11 5.68 5.50
N TRP A 38 -9.84 6.77 4.79
CA TRP A 38 -8.51 7.35 4.66
C TRP A 38 -8.25 8.42 5.71
N GLU A 39 -6.99 8.59 6.05
CA GLU A 39 -6.48 9.77 6.75
C GLU A 39 -5.82 10.72 5.75
N ALA A 40 -5.88 12.02 5.99
CA ALA A 40 -5.07 12.98 5.24
C ALA A 40 -3.59 12.76 5.56
N GLY A 41 -2.75 12.73 4.54
CA GLY A 41 -1.31 12.61 4.71
C GLY A 41 -0.57 12.39 3.40
N ARG A 42 0.38 13.28 3.13
CA ARG A 42 1.31 13.21 1.99
C ARG A 42 2.37 12.13 2.23
N ILE A 43 2.72 11.37 1.19
CA ILE A 43 3.98 10.59 1.16
C ILE A 43 5.12 11.58 0.95
N ALA A 44 6.06 11.66 1.87
CA ALA A 44 7.21 12.54 1.83
C ALA A 44 8.28 12.00 0.85
N GLY A 45 7.96 12.03 -0.44
CA GLY A 45 8.91 11.87 -1.54
C GLY A 45 9.34 10.44 -1.89
N ALA A 46 10.07 10.33 -3.00
CA ALA A 46 10.49 9.08 -3.63
C ALA A 46 11.26 8.12 -2.70
N ALA A 47 11.92 8.65 -1.66
CA ALA A 47 12.66 7.86 -0.66
C ALA A 47 11.76 6.97 0.21
N GLU A 48 10.47 7.30 0.38
CA GLU A 48 9.50 6.40 1.04
C GLU A 48 8.99 5.28 0.12
N LEU A 49 9.33 5.32 -1.18
CA LEU A 49 8.80 4.46 -2.24
C LEU A 49 9.87 3.61 -2.94
N GLU A 50 11.12 3.60 -2.47
CA GLU A 50 12.20 2.79 -3.07
C GLU A 50 12.13 1.32 -2.62
N PRO A 51 12.31 0.33 -3.52
CA PRO A 51 12.83 0.40 -4.90
C PRO A 51 11.76 0.73 -5.98
N PRO A 52 12.15 1.03 -7.24
CA PRO A 52 11.23 1.49 -8.28
C PRO A 52 10.07 0.53 -8.48
N LEU A 53 8.87 1.07 -8.26
CA LEU A 53 7.60 0.40 -8.51
C LEU A 53 7.44 0.22 -10.03
N GLY A 54 8.02 -0.85 -10.58
CA GLY A 54 8.07 -1.06 -12.04
C GLY A 54 6.70 -1.14 -12.69
N GLY A 55 5.70 -1.67 -11.98
CA GLY A 55 4.32 -1.79 -12.43
C GLY A 55 3.41 -2.24 -11.30
N CYS A 56 2.14 -2.49 -11.62
CA CYS A 56 1.19 -3.01 -10.66
C CYS A 56 1.57 -4.42 -10.21
N ALA A 57 1.76 -4.65 -8.92
CA ALA A 57 2.08 -5.96 -8.34
C ALA A 57 0.98 -7.02 -8.54
N HIS A 58 -0.23 -6.59 -8.93
CA HIS A 58 -1.33 -7.50 -9.26
C HIS A 58 -1.38 -7.88 -10.75
N CYS A 59 -1.35 -6.92 -11.66
CA CYS A 59 -1.58 -7.15 -13.09
C CYS A 59 -0.37 -6.87 -14.00
N GLY A 60 0.72 -6.31 -13.45
CA GLY A 60 1.93 -5.94 -14.19
C GLY A 60 1.81 -4.70 -15.08
N ALA A 61 0.65 -4.05 -15.14
CA ALA A 61 0.44 -2.86 -15.96
C ALA A 61 1.21 -1.64 -15.42
N GLU A 62 1.40 -0.64 -16.28
CA GLU A 62 1.92 0.67 -15.90
C GLU A 62 1.02 1.33 -14.83
N LEU A 63 1.64 2.01 -13.88
CA LEU A 63 0.94 2.57 -12.74
C LEU A 63 0.37 3.94 -13.09
N PRO A 64 -0.94 4.17 -12.88
CA PRO A 64 -1.53 5.48 -13.08
C PRO A 64 -1.07 6.48 -12.00
N ASP A 65 -1.38 7.76 -12.18
CA ASP A 65 -1.16 8.78 -11.15
C ASP A 65 -1.99 8.51 -9.89
N THR A 66 -3.16 7.90 -10.06
CA THR A 66 -4.07 7.47 -8.98
C THR A 66 -3.67 6.15 -8.32
N ARG A 67 -2.45 5.65 -8.58
CA ARG A 67 -1.94 4.42 -7.98
C ARG A 67 -2.00 4.45 -6.46
N VAL A 68 -2.12 3.27 -5.88
CA VAL A 68 -1.96 3.06 -4.44
C VAL A 68 -0.67 2.31 -4.18
N VAL A 69 0.03 2.68 -3.11
CA VAL A 69 1.31 2.08 -2.71
C VAL A 69 1.17 1.52 -1.32
N LEU A 70 1.49 0.24 -1.17
CA LEU A 70 1.58 -0.45 0.11
C LEU A 70 3.05 -0.66 0.46
N VAL A 71 3.50 -0.08 1.57
CA VAL A 71 4.84 -0.30 2.12
C VAL A 71 4.72 -1.21 3.33
N ARG A 72 5.36 -2.37 3.27
CA ARG A 72 5.55 -3.27 4.40
C ARG A 72 6.83 -2.89 5.13
N HIS A 73 6.72 -2.61 6.43
CA HIS A 73 7.86 -2.36 7.30
C HIS A 73 8.20 -3.63 8.08
N ARG A 74 9.48 -3.97 8.15
CA ARG A 74 10.01 -5.09 8.94
C ARG A 74 11.34 -4.66 9.56
N GLY A 75 11.27 -3.86 10.63
CA GLY A 75 12.44 -3.18 11.16
C GLY A 75 12.93 -2.15 10.15
N GLU A 76 14.23 -2.15 9.85
CA GLU A 76 14.82 -1.24 8.87
C GLU A 76 14.46 -1.57 7.41
N HIS A 77 13.98 -2.79 7.15
CA HIS A 77 13.62 -3.22 5.81
C HIS A 77 12.22 -2.72 5.42
N ARG A 78 12.17 -2.06 4.27
CA ARG A 78 10.93 -1.58 3.65
C ARG A 78 10.77 -2.26 2.29
N VAL A 79 9.59 -2.83 2.07
CA VAL A 79 9.22 -3.45 0.79
C VAL A 79 7.98 -2.74 0.28
N ALA A 80 8.09 -2.06 -0.85
CA ALA A 80 7.00 -1.31 -1.46
C ALA A 80 6.40 -2.10 -2.64
N ASP A 81 5.08 -2.23 -2.63
CA ASP A 81 4.25 -2.76 -3.71
C ASP A 81 3.30 -1.67 -4.20
N ALA A 82 3.05 -1.59 -5.51
CA ALA A 82 2.12 -0.62 -6.07
C ALA A 82 1.00 -1.27 -6.86
N PHE A 83 -0.14 -0.58 -6.92
CA PHE A 83 -1.35 -1.07 -7.54
C PHE A 83 -2.07 0.02 -8.31
N CYS A 84 -2.72 -0.37 -9.41
CA CYS A 84 -3.55 0.55 -10.20
C CYS A 84 -4.76 1.07 -9.40
N SER A 85 -5.25 0.29 -8.44
CA SER A 85 -6.46 0.60 -7.68
C SER A 85 -6.52 -0.17 -6.35
N LEU A 86 -7.47 0.22 -5.50
CA LEU A 86 -7.80 -0.50 -4.27
C LEU A 86 -8.33 -1.92 -4.52
N ASP A 87 -8.97 -2.17 -5.66
CA ASP A 87 -9.45 -3.49 -6.03
C ASP A 87 -8.28 -4.45 -6.31
N HIS A 88 -7.27 -3.98 -7.06
CA HIS A 88 -6.06 -4.76 -7.33
C HIS A 88 -5.27 -5.03 -6.05
N LEU A 89 -5.11 -4.03 -5.19
CA LEU A 89 -4.55 -4.21 -3.86
C LEU A 89 -5.32 -5.26 -3.05
N SER A 90 -6.65 -5.18 -3.03
CA SER A 90 -7.49 -6.08 -2.26
C SER A 90 -7.43 -7.50 -2.77
N ALA A 91 -7.42 -7.70 -4.09
CA ALA A 91 -7.28 -9.01 -4.72
C ALA A 91 -5.92 -9.64 -4.39
N TRP A 92 -4.84 -8.84 -4.50
CA TRP A 92 -3.49 -9.26 -4.13
C TRP A 92 -3.35 -9.59 -2.64
N ALA A 93 -3.92 -8.77 -1.75
CA ALA A 93 -3.89 -9.01 -0.31
C ALA A 93 -4.66 -10.29 0.07
N ARG A 94 -5.79 -10.57 -0.59
CA ARG A 94 -6.54 -11.84 -0.43
C ARG A 94 -5.74 -13.06 -0.87
N ALA A 95 -4.90 -12.92 -1.90
CA ALA A 95 -3.99 -13.97 -2.35
C ALA A 95 -2.78 -14.17 -1.40
N GLY A 96 -2.71 -13.41 -0.31
CA GLY A 96 -1.69 -13.54 0.73
C GLY A 96 -0.47 -12.64 0.55
N GLY A 97 -0.54 -11.64 -0.32
CA GLY A 97 0.54 -10.65 -0.49
C GLY A 97 1.84 -11.24 -1.03
N ARG A 98 1.70 -12.32 -1.81
CA ARG A 98 2.81 -12.89 -2.56
C ARG A 98 2.39 -12.74 -4.00
N TRP A 99 3.14 -12.02 -4.81
CA TRP A 99 3.25 -12.19 -6.26
C TRP A 99 4.49 -11.36 -6.66
N ARG A 100 5.46 -12.10 -7.23
CA ARG A 100 6.81 -11.77 -7.70
C ARG A 100 7.49 -10.46 -7.29
#